data_AF-G9KVT1-F1
#
_entry.id   AF-G9KVT1-F1
#
_cell.length_a   1.000
_cell.length_b   1.000
_cell.length_c   1.000
_cell.angle_alpha   90.00
_cell.angle_beta   90.00
_cell.angle_gamma   90.00
#
_symmetry.space_group_name_H-M   'P 1'
#
loop_
_entity.id
_entity.type
_entity.pdbx_description
1 polymer ?
#
loop_
_entity_poly.entity_id
_entity_poly.type
_entity_poly.pdbx_seq_one_letter_code
_entity_poly.pdbx_strand_id
1 'polypeptide(L)'
;VEKAEATLQNENMSDYSVDDECLVKLLKGCCLKNLQRPLQAELCFNHVIQSEKLLKYDHYLVPFTLFELAFLYKSQGEIDKAIKTLETARNNYKDYSMESRLHFRIQAALHLWKTTSS
;
A
#
# COMPACT_ATOMS: atom_id res chain seq x y z
N VAL A 1 -17.76 -3.18 3.70
CA VAL A 1 -16.69 -3.32 2.68
C VAL A 1 -17.25 -3.94 1.40
N GLU A 2 -17.82 -5.16 1.45
CA GLU A 2 -18.41 -5.80 0.24
C GLU A 2 -19.55 -4.99 -0.41
N LYS A 3 -20.38 -4.31 0.39
CA LYS A 3 -21.42 -3.41 -0.14
C LYS A 3 -20.87 -2.19 -0.87
N ALA A 4 -19.67 -1.72 -0.56
CA ALA A 4 -19.08 -0.55 -1.23
C ALA A 4 -18.47 -0.93 -2.59
N GLU A 5 -17.88 -2.12 -2.71
CA GLU A 5 -17.42 -2.66 -4.00
C GLU A 5 -18.58 -2.94 -4.97
N ALA A 6 -19.73 -3.40 -4.46
CA ALA A 6 -20.91 -3.65 -5.29
C ALA A 6 -21.52 -2.36 -5.86
N THR A 7 -21.44 -1.23 -5.15
CA THR A 7 -21.91 0.07 -5.66
C THR A 7 -20.97 0.61 -6.74
N LEU A 8 -19.66 0.45 -6.57
CA LEU A 8 -18.64 0.95 -7.51
C LEU A 8 -18.65 0.22 -8.86
N GLN A 9 -19.01 -1.08 -8.89
CA GLN A 9 -19.18 -1.78 -10.17
C GLN A 9 -20.39 -1.31 -10.98
N ASN A 10 -21.33 -0.59 -10.36
CA ASN A 10 -22.59 -0.19 -10.98
C ASN A 10 -22.61 1.28 -11.41
N GLU A 11 -21.63 2.09 -10.97
CA GLU A 11 -21.53 3.50 -11.31
C GLU A 11 -20.42 3.73 -12.34
N ASN A 12 -20.86 4.14 -13.54
CA ASN A 12 -20.08 4.51 -14.72
C ASN A 12 -18.63 4.95 -14.45
N MET A 13 -17.69 4.27 -15.11
CA MET A 13 -16.26 4.58 -15.16
C MET A 13 -16.04 6.05 -15.56
N SER A 14 -15.69 6.88 -14.60
CA SER A 14 -15.16 8.23 -14.83
C SER A 14 -13.63 8.21 -14.79
N ASP A 15 -12.96 9.21 -15.35
CA ASP A 15 -11.49 9.33 -15.35
C ASP A 15 -10.85 9.41 -13.94
N TYR A 16 -11.65 9.60 -12.88
CA TYR A 16 -11.25 9.52 -11.46
C TYR A 16 -11.36 8.11 -10.87
N SER A 17 -11.99 7.19 -11.61
CA SER A 17 -12.29 5.82 -11.17
C SER A 17 -11.06 5.02 -10.79
N VAL A 18 -9.90 5.26 -11.41
CA VAL A 18 -8.71 4.44 -11.14
C VAL A 18 -8.04 4.84 -9.82
N ASP A 19 -7.95 6.14 -9.55
CA ASP A 19 -7.42 6.66 -8.28
C ASP A 19 -8.35 6.25 -7.13
N ASP A 20 -9.68 6.41 -7.31
CA ASP A 20 -10.70 5.99 -6.33
C ASP A 20 -10.71 4.46 -6.13
N GLU A 21 -10.60 3.67 -7.20
CA GLU A 21 -10.51 2.21 -7.10
C GLU A 21 -9.24 1.80 -6.34
N CYS A 22 -8.10 2.42 -6.64
CA CYS A 22 -6.85 2.13 -5.94
C CYS A 22 -6.95 2.46 -4.44
N LEU A 23 -7.57 3.59 -4.08
CA LEU A 23 -7.81 3.97 -2.70
C LEU A 23 -8.72 2.94 -1.99
N VAL A 24 -9.80 2.50 -2.64
CA VAL A 24 -10.72 1.49 -2.10
C VAL A 24 -10.01 0.15 -1.91
N LYS A 25 -9.18 -0.27 -2.86
CA LYS A 25 -8.39 -1.51 -2.77
C LYS A 25 -7.36 -1.43 -1.64
N LEU A 26 -6.68 -0.30 -1.46
CA LEU A 26 -5.77 -0.07 -0.34
C LEU A 26 -6.50 -0.17 1.01
N LEU A 27 -7.64 0.52 1.15
CA LEU A 27 -8.45 0.47 2.37
C LEU A 27 -8.95 -0.96 2.65
N LYS A 28 -9.43 -1.66 1.62
CA LYS A 28 -9.83 -3.07 1.71
C LYS A 28 -8.65 -3.95 2.15
N GLY A 29 -7.46 -3.77 1.58
CA GLY A 29 -6.25 -4.47 1.98
C GLY A 29 -5.90 -4.23 3.45
N CYS A 30 -6.04 -3.00 3.94
CA CYS A 30 -5.84 -2.66 5.34
C CYS A 30 -6.86 -3.35 6.27
N CYS A 31 -8.14 -3.39 5.87
CA CYS A 31 -9.16 -4.15 6.61
C CYS A 31 -8.85 -5.65 6.63
N LEU A 32 -8.49 -6.23 5.49
CA LEU A 32 -8.17 -7.66 5.35
C LEU A 32 -6.94 -8.07 6.17
N LYS A 33 -5.93 -7.19 6.26
CA LYS A 33 -4.78 -7.36 7.16
C LYS A 33 -5.22 -7.51 8.62
N ASN A 34 -6.13 -6.65 9.08
CA ASN A 34 -6.67 -6.72 10.45
C ASN A 34 -7.57 -7.96 10.67
N LEU A 35 -8.20 -8.48 9.61
CA LEU A 35 -8.99 -9.71 9.64
C LEU A 35 -8.15 -11.00 9.52
N GLN A 36 -6.81 -10.90 9.63
CA GLN A 36 -5.88 -12.03 9.47
C GLN A 36 -6.01 -12.76 8.12
N ARG A 37 -6.32 -12.03 7.04
CA ARG A 37 -6.37 -12.56 5.66
C ARG A 37 -5.23 -11.98 4.82
N PRO A 38 -3.97 -12.37 5.07
CA PRO A 38 -2.82 -11.72 4.45
C PRO A 38 -2.76 -11.91 2.94
N LEU A 39 -3.10 -13.09 2.42
CA LEU A 39 -3.08 -13.37 0.98
C LEU A 39 -4.03 -12.45 0.20
N GLN A 40 -5.24 -12.21 0.72
CA GLN A 40 -6.20 -11.32 0.06
C GLN A 40 -5.76 -9.84 0.14
N ALA A 41 -5.15 -9.45 1.26
CA ALA A 41 -4.58 -8.11 1.41
C ALA A 41 -3.45 -7.87 0.40
N GLU A 42 -2.55 -8.85 0.23
CA GLU A 42 -1.46 -8.79 -0.73
C GLU A 42 -1.96 -8.64 -2.17
N LEU A 43 -3.01 -9.38 -2.56
CA LEU A 43 -3.62 -9.23 -3.89
C LEU A 43 -4.18 -7.82 -4.10
N CYS A 44 -4.82 -7.24 -3.08
CA CYS A 44 -5.33 -5.87 -3.16
C CYS A 44 -4.19 -4.86 -3.30
N PHE A 45 -3.10 -5.03 -2.55
CA PHE A 45 -1.95 -4.14 -2.61
C PHE A 45 -1.19 -4.24 -3.94
N ASN A 46 -0.98 -5.45 -4.45
CA ASN A 46 -0.36 -5.66 -5.76
C ASN A 46 -1.17 -5.03 -6.89
N HIS A 47 -2.51 -5.06 -6.80
CA HIS A 47 -3.36 -4.40 -7.78
C HIS A 47 -3.11 -2.89 -7.83
N VAL A 48 -3.03 -2.22 -6.68
CA VAL A 48 -2.73 -0.77 -6.62
C VAL A 48 -1.35 -0.46 -7.21
N ILE A 49 -0.34 -1.28 -6.92
CA ILE A 49 1.02 -1.10 -7.45
C ILE A 49 1.04 -1.29 -8.98
N GLN A 50 0.28 -2.26 -9.51
CA GLN A 50 0.16 -2.45 -10.96
C GLN A 50 -0.57 -1.30 -11.65
N SER A 51 -1.56 -0.73 -10.98
CA SER A 51 -2.32 0.43 -11.46
C SER A 51 -1.56 1.75 -11.30
N GLU A 52 -0.33 1.76 -10.76
CA GLU A 52 0.52 2.95 -10.65
C GLU A 52 0.59 3.77 -11.94
N LYS A 53 0.78 3.09 -13.08
CA LYS A 53 0.92 3.75 -14.40
C LYS A 53 -0.37 4.41 -14.88
N LEU A 54 -1.49 4.06 -14.28
CA LEU A 54 -2.82 4.58 -14.61
C LEU A 54 -3.22 5.72 -13.66
N LEU A 55 -2.49 5.92 -12.56
CA LEU A 55 -2.78 7.00 -11.60
C LEU A 55 -2.46 8.36 -12.20
N LYS A 56 -3.45 9.27 -12.18
CA LYS A 56 -3.29 10.63 -12.72
C LYS A 56 -2.93 11.65 -11.64
N TYR A 57 -3.54 11.55 -10.46
CA TYR A 57 -3.43 12.58 -9.42
C TYR A 57 -2.83 12.04 -8.11
N ASP A 58 -3.23 10.84 -7.70
CA ASP A 58 -2.95 10.31 -6.36
C ASP A 58 -1.66 9.48 -6.28
N HIS A 59 -0.53 10.11 -6.62
CA HIS A 59 0.78 9.45 -6.67
C HIS A 59 1.28 8.97 -5.29
N TYR A 60 0.68 9.46 -4.20
CA TYR A 60 0.96 8.98 -2.84
C TYR A 60 0.40 7.58 -2.58
N LEU A 61 -0.58 7.09 -3.34
CA LEU A 61 -1.23 5.80 -3.06
C LEU A 61 -0.26 4.63 -3.15
N VAL A 62 0.64 4.64 -4.13
CA VAL A 62 1.60 3.55 -4.35
C VAL A 62 2.63 3.44 -3.23
N PRO A 63 3.34 4.51 -2.83
CA PRO A 63 4.30 4.41 -1.73
C PRO A 63 3.62 4.09 -0.39
N PHE A 64 2.39 4.55 -0.15
CA PHE A 64 1.59 4.12 1.01
C PHE A 64 1.20 2.64 0.95
N THR A 65 0.86 2.14 -0.24
CA THR A 65 0.55 0.72 -0.45
C THR A 65 1.77 -0.16 -0.18
N LEU A 66 2.93 0.20 -0.70
CA LEU A 66 4.18 -0.50 -0.46
C LEU A 66 4.57 -0.50 1.03
N PHE A 67 4.34 0.63 1.71
CA PHE A 67 4.53 0.70 3.16
C PHE A 67 3.65 -0.32 3.90
N GLU A 68 2.35 -0.38 3.60
CA GLU A 68 1.45 -1.35 4.23
C GLU A 68 1.79 -2.80 3.85
N LEU A 69 2.22 -3.05 2.62
CA LEU A 69 2.70 -4.35 2.16
C LEU A 69 3.95 -4.81 2.91
N ALA A 70 4.88 -3.91 3.21
CA ALA A 70 6.04 -4.24 4.03
C ALA A 70 5.64 -4.69 5.45
N PHE A 71 4.65 -4.05 6.06
CA PHE A 71 4.12 -4.50 7.35
C PHE A 71 3.45 -5.86 7.26
N LEU A 72 2.82 -6.17 6.12
CA LEU A 72 2.25 -7.48 5.86
C LEU A 72 3.36 -8.55 5.79
N TYR A 73 4.43 -8.32 5.04
CA TYR A 73 5.57 -9.24 4.97
C TYR A 73 6.24 -9.44 6.31
N LYS A 74 6.40 -8.36 7.10
CA LYS A 74 6.88 -8.48 8.48
C LYS A 74 5.99 -9.41 9.31
N SER A 75 4.67 -9.28 9.20
CA SER A 75 3.73 -10.13 9.93
C SER A 75 3.78 -11.60 9.49
N GLN A 76 4.27 -11.89 8.28
CA GLN A 76 4.49 -13.25 7.78
C GLN A 76 5.86 -13.81 8.17
N GLY A 77 6.72 -13.03 8.84
CA GLY A 77 8.10 -13.42 9.18
C GLY A 77 9.13 -13.10 8.10
N GLU A 78 8.72 -12.52 6.96
CA GLU A 78 9.59 -12.18 5.83
C GLU A 78 10.17 -10.77 5.98
N ILE A 79 10.99 -10.56 7.01
CA ILE A 79 11.55 -9.24 7.35
C ILE A 79 12.47 -8.70 6.24
N ASP A 80 13.28 -9.56 5.60
CA ASP A 80 14.15 -9.16 4.49
C ASP A 80 13.37 -8.60 3.30
N LYS A 81 12.25 -9.25 2.94
CA LYS A 81 11.35 -8.74 1.89
C LYS A 81 10.71 -7.43 2.33
N ALA A 82 10.23 -7.34 3.57
CA ALA A 82 9.64 -6.13 4.13
C ALA A 82 10.59 -4.93 4.05
N ILE A 83 11.87 -5.10 4.43
CA ILE A 83 12.89 -4.06 4.35
C ILE A 83 13.12 -3.62 2.90
N LYS A 84 13.25 -4.56 1.96
CA LYS A 84 13.40 -4.24 0.54
C LYS A 84 12.20 -3.44 0.02
N THR A 85 10.98 -3.84 0.37
CA THR A 85 9.76 -3.12 -0.03
C THR A 85 9.73 -1.69 0.52
N LEU A 86 10.15 -1.47 1.78
CA LEU A 86 10.26 -0.12 2.36
C LEU A 86 11.30 0.74 1.65
N GLU A 87 12.45 0.16 1.31
CA GLU A 87 13.51 0.83 0.56
C GLU A 87 13.03 1.22 -0.85
N THR A 88 12.29 0.33 -1.53
CA THR A 88 11.65 0.62 -2.81
C THR A 88 10.65 1.78 -2.68
N ALA A 89 9.78 1.75 -1.66
CA ALA A 89 8.80 2.81 -1.42
C ALA A 89 9.45 4.18 -1.20
N ARG A 90 10.61 4.23 -0.55
CA ARG A 90 11.37 5.47 -0.30
C ARG A 90 12.12 5.98 -1.53
N ASN A 91 12.72 5.09 -2.30
CA ASN A 91 13.66 5.48 -3.35
C ASN A 91 12.97 5.73 -4.70
N ASN A 92 11.87 5.01 -4.98
CA ASN A 92 11.20 5.04 -6.29
C ASN A 92 10.12 6.12 -6.41
N TYR A 93 9.65 6.70 -5.30
CA TYR A 93 8.56 7.67 -5.29
C TYR A 93 9.02 8.97 -4.65
N LYS A 94 8.84 10.09 -5.35
CA LYS A 94 9.28 11.43 -4.94
C LYS A 94 8.25 12.48 -5.39
N ASP A 95 8.29 13.65 -4.77
CA ASP A 95 7.52 14.84 -5.17
C ASP A 95 5.99 14.68 -4.99
N TYR A 96 5.55 13.90 -3.99
CA TYR A 96 4.14 13.75 -3.62
C TYR A 96 3.83 14.37 -2.24
N SER A 97 2.56 14.77 -2.06
CA SER A 97 2.09 15.31 -0.77
C SER A 97 2.30 14.30 0.36
N MET A 98 2.74 14.75 1.53
CA MET A 98 3.06 13.92 2.71
C MET A 98 4.29 12.99 2.57
N GLU A 99 5.14 13.17 1.55
CA GLU A 99 6.39 12.41 1.39
C GLU A 99 7.24 12.39 2.67
N SER A 100 7.51 13.56 3.27
CA SER A 100 8.34 13.65 4.48
C SER A 100 7.76 12.83 5.65
N ARG A 101 6.42 12.77 5.76
CA ARG A 101 5.74 11.99 6.80
C ARG A 101 5.90 10.49 6.56
N LEU A 102 5.76 10.05 5.30
CA LEU A 102 5.95 8.64 4.97
C LEU A 102 7.42 8.23 5.13
N HIS A 103 8.36 9.06 4.68
CA HIS A 103 9.79 8.82 4.83
C HIS A 103 10.20 8.69 6.30
N PHE A 104 9.67 9.55 7.18
CA PHE A 104 9.93 9.43 8.62
C PHE A 104 9.40 8.10 9.19
N ARG A 105 8.20 7.68 8.78
CA ARG A 105 7.64 6.37 9.19
C ARG A 105 8.47 5.20 8.67
N ILE A 106 8.92 5.26 7.40
CA ILE A 106 9.79 4.26 6.79
C ILE A 106 11.11 4.16 7.57
N GLN A 107 11.75 5.29 7.84
CA GLN A 107 13.02 5.36 8.57
C GLN A 107 12.88 4.75 9.97
N ALA A 108 11.82 5.11 10.70
CA ALA A 108 11.53 4.57 12.02
C ALA A 108 11.28 3.05 11.98
N ALA A 109 10.53 2.58 10.98
CA ALA A 109 10.27 1.15 10.78
C ALA A 109 11.56 0.38 10.48
N LEU A 110 12.39 0.88 9.55
CA LEU A 110 13.68 0.30 9.20
C LEU A 110 14.62 0.22 10.41
N HIS A 111 14.71 1.29 11.20
CA HIS A 111 15.52 1.29 12.41
C HIS A 111 15.03 0.23 13.40
N LEU A 112 13.73 0.21 13.71
CA LEU A 112 13.15 -0.76 14.64
C LEU A 112 13.39 -2.22 14.20
N TRP A 113 13.24 -2.50 12.91
CA TRP A 113 13.32 -3.87 12.40
C TRP A 113 14.77 -4.33 12.27
N LYS A 114 15.70 -3.44 11.90
CA LYS A 114 17.14 -3.75 11.89
C LYS A 114 17.69 -3.98 13.31
N THR A 115 17.23 -3.23 14.30
CA THR A 115 17.62 -3.44 15.71
C THR A 115 17.04 -4.72 16.32
N THR A 116 15.86 -5.14 15.89
CA THR A 116 15.22 -6.40 16.36
C THR A 116 15.93 -7.66 15.82
N SER A 117 16.66 -7.54 14.71
CA SER A 117 17.39 -8.66 14.09
C SER A 117 18.81 -8.86 14.65
N SER A 118 19.23 -8.09 15.67
CA SER A 118 20.52 -8.19 16.37
C SER A 118 20.33 -8.77 17.76
#